data_AF-A0AA39IKK3-F1
#
_entry.id   AF-A0AA39IKK3-F1
#
_cell.length_a   1.000
_cell.length_b   1.000
_cell.length_c   1.000
_cell.angle_alpha   90.00
_cell.angle_beta   90.00
_cell.angle_gamma   90.00
#
_symmetry.space_group_name_H-M   'P 1'
#
loop_
_entity.id
_entity.type
_entity.pdbx_description
1 polymer ?
#
loop_
_entity_poly.entity_id
_entity_poly.type
_entity_poly.pdbx_seq_one_letter_code
_entity_poly.pdbx_strand_id
1 'polypeptide(L)'
;MAFARSFASAGLSEGAEPLRHSDHETYSDFAIAATAAAMNGSTIVSIILAATLLVVIVVAVVSFVHCRRKRRRHRVFLAGNIVESGYSIHYGPEGKKGSTFHAKPFSVSPPPEDFVVVSEEEHFDEPSKRPDSPPTLLSLLSPPTTEASTVEEEPEPRHVFSLDVTGLVERHQEHHVQSFDETSLAIADFADVADERLGREYKSLNRSFFGDQSTDEANHVENIKKNRYFNVLPYDFNRVKLRQDVHGGSDYINASGIKVPGHHGIRYIATQGPIGADECAREGTVADFWRMVWEHSQCIVMLTDCFERGKIKCAIYWPENPGEEITVAGMTINFYCFTEDEICYRREFHVTCDGETRTILQWHLRGWNDTEAPNPEDLLQFVRAVRESRPCDPIVVHCSAGVGRSGVFIAVDILLERVEDPETPCINICGCVRYLRTQRAAMVRNAYQYEAIYRTLLLAIRQRNRYTAEICEEETSEVDI
;
A
#
# COMPACT_ATOMS: atom_id res chain seq x y z
N MET A 1 -45.17 -5.58 45.63
CA MET A 1 -45.74 -6.72 44.87
C MET A 1 -44.56 -7.59 44.45
N ALA A 2 -44.44 -8.88 44.74
CA ALA A 2 -45.18 -9.80 45.63
C ALA A 2 -44.14 -10.78 46.26
N PHE A 3 -44.19 -11.07 47.57
CA PHE A 3 -44.55 -12.39 48.20
C PHE A 3 -43.80 -13.62 47.65
N ALA A 4 -43.26 -14.57 48.43
CA ALA A 4 -43.47 -15.01 49.84
C ALA A 4 -42.13 -15.55 50.44
N ARG A 5 -41.81 -15.54 51.76
CA ARG A 5 -42.27 -16.41 52.89
C ARG A 5 -42.23 -17.94 52.59
N SER A 6 -41.83 -18.89 53.46
CA SER A 6 -41.25 -18.89 54.84
C SER A 6 -40.95 -20.36 55.27
N PHE A 7 -40.30 -20.58 56.44
CA PHE A 7 -40.07 -21.85 57.20
C PHE A 7 -38.98 -22.81 56.64
N ALA A 8 -38.05 -23.45 57.39
CA ALA A 8 -37.76 -23.70 58.84
C ALA A 8 -38.02 -25.14 59.35
N SER A 9 -37.30 -25.54 60.41
CA SER A 9 -37.09 -26.88 61.02
C SER A 9 -36.22 -27.86 60.20
N ALA A 10 -35.17 -28.56 60.68
CA ALA A 10 -34.61 -28.91 62.01
C ALA A 10 -35.00 -30.29 62.60
N GLY A 11 -33.97 -31.08 62.96
CA GLY A 11 -33.98 -32.42 63.58
C GLY A 11 -32.73 -33.20 63.10
N LEU A 12 -31.67 -33.42 63.89
CA LEU A 12 -31.51 -34.31 65.06
C LEU A 12 -31.75 -35.79 64.69
N SER A 13 -30.91 -36.77 65.08
CA SER A 13 -29.64 -36.79 65.85
C SER A 13 -28.97 -38.18 65.71
N GLU A 14 -27.70 -38.31 66.15
CA GLU A 14 -27.01 -39.48 66.79
C GLU A 14 -27.47 -40.93 66.49
N GLY A 15 -26.60 -41.94 66.31
CA GLY A 15 -25.14 -42.05 66.48
C GLY A 15 -24.69 -43.54 66.49
N ALA A 16 -23.54 -43.83 67.11
CA ALA A 16 -22.92 -45.15 67.39
C ALA A 16 -21.91 -45.76 66.37
N GLU A 17 -20.67 -45.85 66.88
CA GLU A 17 -19.45 -46.57 66.46
C GLU A 17 -19.55 -48.13 66.57
N PRO A 18 -18.45 -48.93 66.39
CA PRO A 18 -17.35 -48.94 65.40
C PRO A 18 -17.05 -50.38 64.88
N LEU A 19 -15.96 -50.60 64.09
CA LEU A 19 -14.91 -51.64 64.32
C LEU A 19 -13.90 -51.83 63.16
N ARG A 20 -12.60 -51.65 63.49
CA ARG A 20 -11.36 -52.36 63.04
C ARG A 20 -10.87 -52.41 61.57
N HIS A 21 -9.62 -51.93 61.41
CA HIS A 21 -8.44 -52.53 60.71
C HIS A 21 -8.58 -53.03 59.26
N SER A 22 -7.94 -52.39 58.27
CA SER A 22 -6.53 -52.55 57.81
C SER A 22 -6.37 -53.74 56.82
N ASP A 23 -5.51 -53.76 55.79
CA ASP A 23 -4.23 -53.09 55.50
C ASP A 23 -4.01 -52.85 53.98
N HIS A 24 -2.93 -52.11 53.63
CA HIS A 24 -2.09 -52.14 52.41
C HIS A 24 -2.64 -52.73 51.09
N GLU A 25 -2.68 -51.95 50.00
CA GLU A 25 -1.56 -51.81 49.04
C GLU A 25 -1.01 -53.12 48.45
N THR A 26 -1.47 -53.42 47.23
CA THR A 26 -0.81 -54.07 46.06
C THR A 26 -1.83 -54.92 45.29
N TYR A 27 -1.61 -55.11 43.98
CA TYR A 27 -2.52 -55.76 43.01
C TYR A 27 -3.77 -54.97 42.54
N SER A 28 -3.56 -53.90 41.78
CA SER A 28 -4.42 -53.65 40.59
C SER A 28 -3.77 -52.91 39.40
N ASP A 29 -2.48 -52.55 39.44
CA ASP A 29 -1.75 -52.05 38.25
C ASP A 29 -1.74 -53.05 37.07
N PHE A 30 -2.09 -54.31 37.32
CA PHE A 30 -2.31 -55.33 36.29
C PHE A 30 -3.66 -55.22 35.54
N ALA A 31 -4.66 -54.50 36.07
CA ALA A 31 -5.98 -54.41 35.43
C ALA A 31 -6.00 -53.47 34.21
N ILE A 32 -5.18 -52.41 34.24
CA ILE A 32 -5.03 -51.46 33.13
C ILE A 32 -4.18 -52.08 32.00
N ALA A 33 -3.20 -52.93 32.34
CA ALA A 33 -2.42 -53.67 31.35
C ALA A 33 -3.24 -54.77 30.61
N ALA A 34 -4.26 -55.35 31.27
CA ALA A 34 -5.03 -56.46 30.71
C ALA A 34 -6.27 -56.03 29.89
N THR A 35 -6.83 -54.84 30.12
CA THR A 35 -8.01 -54.34 29.37
C THR A 35 -7.68 -53.83 27.96
N ALA A 36 -6.40 -53.79 27.58
CA ALA A 36 -5.97 -53.57 26.19
C ALA A 36 -6.22 -54.78 25.26
N ALA A 37 -6.51 -55.97 25.80
CA ALA A 37 -6.61 -57.23 25.05
C ALA A 37 -8.05 -57.70 24.74
N ALA A 38 -9.09 -56.97 25.16
CA ALA A 38 -10.49 -57.41 25.07
C ALA A 38 -11.47 -56.34 24.53
N MET A 39 -10.99 -55.36 23.77
CA MET A 39 -11.88 -54.44 23.05
C MET A 39 -12.49 -55.14 21.83
N ASN A 40 -13.80 -55.41 21.89
CA ASN A 40 -14.55 -55.98 20.77
C ASN A 40 -14.33 -55.14 19.49
N GLY A 41 -14.16 -55.79 18.33
CA GLY A 41 -13.79 -55.12 17.09
C GLY A 41 -14.71 -53.97 16.67
N SER A 42 -16.00 -54.03 17.02
CA SER A 42 -16.96 -52.93 16.81
C SER A 42 -16.59 -51.63 17.54
N THR A 43 -16.05 -51.73 18.77
CA THR A 43 -15.61 -50.56 19.55
C THR A 43 -14.35 -49.94 18.94
N ILE A 44 -13.40 -50.77 18.49
CA ILE A 44 -12.18 -50.32 17.80
C ILE A 44 -12.54 -49.63 16.48
N VAL A 45 -13.44 -50.22 15.68
CA VAL A 45 -13.93 -49.62 14.43
C VAL A 45 -14.64 -48.28 14.69
N SER A 46 -15.41 -48.17 15.78
CA SER A 46 -16.09 -46.91 16.14
C SER A 46 -15.10 -45.79 16.51
N ILE A 47 -14.02 -46.11 17.22
CA ILE A 47 -12.94 -45.15 17.55
C ILE A 47 -12.19 -44.73 16.29
N ILE A 48 -11.87 -45.67 15.39
CA ILE A 48 -11.22 -45.37 14.11
C ILE A 48 -12.11 -44.46 13.24
N LEU A 49 -13.42 -44.72 13.17
CA LEU A 49 -14.38 -43.88 12.44
C LEU A 49 -14.51 -42.47 13.04
N ALA A 50 -14.47 -42.34 14.38
CA ALA A 50 -14.48 -41.03 15.03
C ALA A 50 -13.18 -40.24 14.75
N ALA A 51 -12.03 -40.92 14.77
CA ALA A 51 -10.73 -40.32 14.47
C ALA A 51 -10.61 -39.89 12.99
N THR A 52 -11.07 -40.71 12.05
CA THR A 52 -11.06 -40.33 10.62
C THR A 52 -12.05 -39.20 10.34
N LEU A 53 -13.22 -39.17 10.98
CA LEU A 53 -14.16 -38.05 10.88
C LEU A 53 -13.54 -36.75 11.42
N LEU A 54 -12.80 -36.80 12.54
CA LEU A 54 -12.08 -35.65 13.07
C LEU A 54 -11.02 -35.15 12.08
N VAL A 55 -10.23 -36.05 11.49
CA VAL A 55 -9.23 -35.69 10.47
C VAL A 55 -9.89 -35.07 9.24
N VAL A 56 -11.02 -35.61 8.76
CA VAL A 56 -11.77 -35.02 7.64
C VAL A 56 -12.30 -33.62 7.99
N ILE A 57 -12.79 -33.40 9.22
CA ILE A 57 -13.23 -32.08 9.68
C ILE A 57 -12.04 -31.11 9.75
N VAL A 58 -10.90 -31.52 10.29
CA VAL A 58 -9.68 -30.69 10.34
C VAL A 58 -9.18 -30.37 8.94
N VAL A 59 -9.12 -31.35 8.02
CA VAL A 59 -8.72 -31.13 6.61
C VAL A 59 -9.72 -30.22 5.90
N ALA A 60 -11.02 -30.34 6.15
CA ALA A 60 -12.05 -29.46 5.59
C ALA A 60 -11.94 -28.03 6.14
N VAL A 61 -11.68 -27.85 7.45
CA VAL A 61 -11.47 -26.53 8.07
C VAL A 61 -10.16 -25.91 7.60
N VAL A 62 -9.07 -26.66 7.51
CA VAL A 62 -7.78 -26.21 6.94
C VAL A 62 -7.97 -25.84 5.47
N SER A 63 -8.69 -26.63 4.67
CA SER A 63 -8.99 -26.31 3.26
C SER A 63 -9.92 -25.10 3.13
N PHE A 64 -10.86 -24.90 4.05
CA PHE A 64 -11.73 -23.72 4.12
C PHE A 64 -10.92 -22.46 4.52
N VAL A 65 -9.92 -22.60 5.39
CA VAL A 65 -8.96 -21.55 5.75
C VAL A 65 -7.96 -21.28 4.62
N HIS A 66 -7.53 -22.31 3.88
CA HIS A 66 -6.61 -22.17 2.75
C HIS A 66 -7.31 -21.57 1.51
N CYS A 67 -8.58 -21.91 1.25
CA CYS A 67 -9.45 -21.17 0.32
C CYS A 67 -9.79 -19.75 0.83
N ARG A 68 -9.61 -19.47 2.13
CA ARG A 68 -9.61 -18.13 2.72
C ARG A 68 -8.26 -17.41 2.66
N ARG A 69 -7.21 -17.98 2.07
CA ARG A 69 -6.23 -17.16 1.32
C ARG A 69 -6.97 -16.64 0.09
N LYS A 70 -7.70 -15.55 0.31
CA LYS A 70 -8.72 -15.02 -0.59
C LYS A 70 -8.12 -14.83 -1.99
N ARG A 71 -8.65 -15.56 -2.97
CA ARG A 71 -8.70 -15.04 -4.34
C ARG A 71 -9.44 -13.70 -4.26
N ARG A 72 -8.73 -12.59 -4.47
CA ARG A 72 -9.35 -11.25 -4.54
C ARG A 72 -10.47 -11.33 -5.58
N ARG A 73 -11.71 -11.15 -5.15
CA ARG A 73 -12.87 -11.13 -6.04
C ARG A 73 -12.90 -9.80 -6.77
N HIS A 74 -12.11 -9.71 -7.83
CA HIS A 74 -12.18 -8.61 -8.78
C HIS A 74 -13.53 -8.70 -9.50
N ARG A 75 -14.41 -7.73 -9.24
CA ARG A 75 -15.64 -7.57 -10.03
C ARG A 75 -15.37 -6.50 -11.07
N VAL A 76 -15.60 -6.82 -12.35
CA VAL A 76 -15.37 -5.91 -13.48
C VAL A 76 -16.72 -5.54 -14.08
N PHE A 77 -16.92 -4.24 -14.27
CA PHE A 77 -18.14 -3.69 -14.85
C PHE A 77 -17.70 -2.84 -16.04
N LEU A 78 -18.06 -3.32 -17.24
CA LEU A 78 -17.85 -2.61 -18.50
C LEU A 78 -19.18 -1.99 -18.93
N ALA A 79 -19.11 -0.87 -19.63
CA ALA A 79 -20.29 -0.20 -20.19
C ALA A 79 -21.23 -1.22 -20.89
N GLY A 80 -22.44 -1.39 -20.33
CA GLY A 80 -23.51 -2.23 -20.87
C GLY A 80 -23.53 -3.72 -20.49
N ASN A 81 -22.51 -4.31 -19.82
CA ASN A 81 -22.57 -5.72 -19.40
C ASN A 81 -21.80 -6.02 -18.11
N ILE A 82 -22.41 -6.84 -17.24
CA ILE A 82 -21.75 -7.43 -16.07
C ILE A 82 -20.83 -8.56 -16.54
N VAL A 83 -19.53 -8.47 -16.27
CA VAL A 83 -18.59 -9.56 -16.53
C VAL A 83 -17.88 -9.92 -15.22
N GLU A 84 -18.40 -10.93 -14.51
CA GLU A 84 -17.66 -11.55 -13.40
C GLU A 84 -16.43 -12.31 -13.94
N SER A 85 -15.35 -11.58 -14.18
CA SER A 85 -14.09 -12.17 -14.63
C SER A 85 -13.28 -12.68 -13.44
N GLY A 86 -13.39 -13.97 -13.14
CA GLY A 86 -12.54 -14.65 -12.17
C GLY A 86 -11.10 -14.81 -12.68
N TYR A 87 -10.30 -13.74 -12.60
CA TYR A 87 -8.87 -13.82 -12.88
C TYR A 87 -8.08 -14.33 -11.67
N SER A 88 -7.23 -15.32 -11.91
CA SER A 88 -6.27 -15.87 -10.95
C SER A 88 -4.85 -15.50 -11.38
N ILE A 89 -4.18 -14.67 -10.58
CA ILE A 89 -2.73 -14.48 -10.70
C ILE A 89 -2.07 -15.74 -10.13
N HIS A 90 -1.43 -16.53 -10.99
CA HIS A 90 -0.56 -17.62 -10.58
C HIS A 90 0.89 -17.13 -10.57
N TYR A 91 1.49 -17.03 -9.39
CA TYR A 91 2.94 -17.13 -9.26
C TYR A 91 3.27 -18.63 -9.32
N GLY A 92 3.83 -19.06 -10.45
CA GLY A 92 4.35 -20.41 -10.61
C GLY A 92 5.80 -20.48 -10.10
N PRO A 93 6.19 -21.51 -9.35
CA PRO A 93 7.60 -21.78 -9.08
C PRO A 93 8.18 -22.46 -10.33
N GLU A 94 8.95 -21.71 -11.13
CA GLU A 94 10.09 -22.20 -11.93
C GLU A 94 10.68 -21.04 -12.73
N GLY A 95 12.00 -20.82 -12.59
CA GLY A 95 12.69 -19.73 -13.28
C GLY A 95 12.89 -20.00 -14.77
N LYS A 96 12.28 -19.17 -15.63
CA LYS A 96 12.79 -18.83 -16.97
C LYS A 96 12.20 -17.51 -17.48
N LYS A 97 13.02 -16.75 -18.21
CA LYS A 97 12.74 -15.35 -18.60
C LYS A 97 11.58 -15.24 -19.59
N GLY A 98 10.67 -14.29 -19.34
CA GLY A 98 9.71 -13.76 -20.32
C GLY A 98 8.24 -13.87 -19.88
N SER A 99 7.65 -12.78 -19.41
CA SER A 99 6.20 -12.68 -19.19
C SER A 99 5.48 -12.41 -20.52
N THR A 100 5.22 -13.43 -21.32
CA THR A 100 4.41 -13.30 -22.54
C THR A 100 2.94 -13.09 -22.18
N PHE A 101 2.44 -11.89 -22.49
CA PHE A 101 1.04 -11.51 -22.33
C PHE A 101 0.18 -12.25 -23.36
N HIS A 102 -0.52 -13.30 -22.95
CA HIS A 102 -1.48 -14.02 -23.82
C HIS A 102 -2.92 -13.65 -23.48
N ALA A 103 -3.32 -12.43 -23.86
CA ALA A 103 -4.71 -12.20 -24.21
C ALA A 103 -5.02 -13.00 -25.48
N LYS A 104 -6.02 -13.90 -25.45
CA LYS A 104 -6.57 -14.43 -26.70
C LYS A 104 -7.23 -13.26 -27.45
N PRO A 105 -6.91 -13.01 -28.73
CA PRO A 105 -7.68 -12.05 -29.51
C PRO A 105 -9.11 -12.57 -29.62
N PHE A 106 -10.09 -11.79 -29.17
CA PHE A 106 -11.48 -12.04 -29.52
C PHE A 106 -11.69 -11.60 -30.97
N SER A 107 -12.20 -12.50 -31.80
CA SER A 107 -12.47 -12.24 -33.21
C SER A 107 -13.61 -11.23 -33.35
N VAL A 108 -13.33 -10.07 -33.93
CA VAL A 108 -14.35 -9.17 -34.46
C VAL A 108 -14.61 -9.58 -35.92
N SER A 109 -15.87 -9.84 -36.27
CA SER A 109 -16.27 -10.13 -37.66
C SER A 109 -16.06 -8.91 -38.56
N PRO A 110 -15.63 -9.07 -39.82
CA PRO A 110 -15.16 -7.96 -40.64
C PRO A 110 -16.30 -7.10 -41.24
N PRO A 111 -16.12 -5.76 -41.36
CA PRO A 111 -16.84 -4.94 -42.33
C PRO A 111 -16.29 -5.18 -43.75
N PRO A 112 -17.01 -4.78 -44.81
CA PRO A 112 -16.78 -5.29 -46.16
C PRO A 112 -15.48 -4.82 -46.82
N GLU A 113 -15.03 -5.62 -47.79
CA GLU A 113 -13.87 -5.42 -48.65
C GLU A 113 -13.95 -4.10 -49.42
N ASP A 114 -12.85 -3.32 -49.44
CA ASP A 114 -12.37 -2.74 -50.70
C ASP A 114 -10.92 -2.17 -50.63
N PHE A 115 -10.15 -2.42 -51.70
CA PHE A 115 -8.85 -1.85 -52.12
C PHE A 115 -7.50 -2.16 -51.40
N VAL A 116 -6.85 -3.21 -51.92
CA VAL A 116 -5.49 -3.27 -52.52
C VAL A 116 -4.26 -2.82 -51.70
N VAL A 117 -3.39 -3.80 -51.44
CA VAL A 117 -1.97 -3.67 -51.05
C VAL A 117 -1.10 -3.35 -52.27
N VAL A 118 -0.11 -2.46 -52.11
CA VAL A 118 1.13 -2.47 -52.91
C VAL A 118 2.31 -2.44 -51.94
N SER A 119 3.25 -3.36 -52.14
CA SER A 119 4.46 -3.58 -51.35
C SER A 119 5.68 -3.50 -52.25
N GLU A 120 6.70 -2.74 -51.86
CA GLU A 120 8.04 -2.85 -52.46
C GLU A 120 9.10 -2.85 -51.35
N GLU A 121 9.89 -3.93 -51.32
CA GLU A 121 11.18 -4.02 -50.61
C GLU A 121 12.26 -3.51 -51.57
N GLU A 122 13.32 -2.84 -51.09
CA GLU A 122 14.62 -2.92 -51.75
C GLU A 122 15.80 -2.98 -50.74
N HIS A 123 16.80 -3.75 -51.14
CA HIS A 123 18.12 -3.95 -50.53
C HIS A 123 19.14 -3.10 -51.32
N PHE A 124 20.25 -2.64 -50.70
CA PHE A 124 21.64 -2.96 -51.13
C PHE A 124 22.75 -2.00 -50.60
N ASP A 125 23.89 -2.66 -50.30
CA ASP A 125 25.31 -2.28 -50.45
C ASP A 125 26.04 -1.15 -49.67
N GLU A 126 27.23 -1.56 -49.22
CA GLU A 126 28.40 -0.77 -48.79
C GLU A 126 29.40 -0.65 -49.97
N PRO A 127 30.42 0.25 -49.95
CA PRO A 127 31.77 -0.31 -49.81
C PRO A 127 32.88 0.57 -49.17
N SER A 128 33.70 -0.09 -48.34
CA SER A 128 35.14 0.10 -48.01
C SER A 128 36.03 1.22 -48.64
N LYS A 129 36.91 1.86 -47.83
CA LYS A 129 38.39 1.59 -47.74
C LYS A 129 39.22 2.58 -46.87
N ARG A 130 40.23 2.04 -46.16
CA ARG A 130 41.42 2.77 -45.59
C ARG A 130 42.58 2.80 -46.61
N PRO A 131 43.64 3.63 -46.42
CA PRO A 131 44.87 3.26 -45.65
C PRO A 131 45.25 4.29 -44.54
N ASP A 132 46.25 4.16 -43.64
CA ASP A 132 47.10 3.01 -43.19
C ASP A 132 47.59 3.20 -41.71
N SER A 133 48.86 2.89 -41.40
CA SER A 133 49.58 2.75 -40.10
C SER A 133 51.09 3.19 -40.28
N PRO A 134 52.13 3.00 -39.39
CA PRO A 134 52.35 1.94 -38.37
C PRO A 134 53.15 2.42 -37.09
N PRO A 135 54.00 1.64 -36.34
CA PRO A 135 53.85 1.56 -34.86
C PRO A 135 55.15 1.57 -33.99
N THR A 136 55.02 1.45 -32.65
CA THR A 136 56.07 1.09 -31.66
C THR A 136 55.40 0.85 -30.28
N LEU A 137 55.84 -0.01 -29.34
CA LEU A 137 56.68 -1.22 -29.33
C LEU A 137 56.36 -1.98 -28.01
N LEU A 138 56.53 -3.31 -27.94
CA LEU A 138 56.27 -4.13 -26.73
C LEU A 138 57.53 -4.33 -25.87
N SER A 139 57.34 -4.42 -24.54
CA SER A 139 58.24 -5.06 -23.57
C SER A 139 57.39 -5.58 -22.40
N LEU A 140 57.04 -6.87 -22.34
CA LEU A 140 57.83 -7.92 -21.66
C LEU A 140 58.18 -7.59 -20.20
N LEU A 141 57.50 -8.26 -19.26
CA LEU A 141 58.07 -8.98 -18.10
C LEU A 141 56.96 -9.63 -17.25
N SER A 142 57.19 -10.88 -16.82
CA SER A 142 56.40 -11.62 -15.82
C SER A 142 57.38 -12.44 -14.95
N PRO A 143 56.97 -13.02 -13.81
CA PRO A 143 56.71 -12.34 -12.54
C PRO A 143 57.65 -12.87 -11.42
N PRO A 144 57.59 -12.33 -10.19
CA PRO A 144 58.07 -13.03 -9.00
C PRO A 144 56.92 -13.70 -8.26
N THR A 145 56.99 -15.02 -8.11
CA THR A 145 56.20 -15.80 -7.14
C THR A 145 56.61 -15.44 -5.72
N THR A 146 55.67 -15.06 -4.84
CA THR A 146 55.84 -15.29 -3.39
C THR A 146 54.48 -15.62 -2.75
N GLU A 147 54.39 -16.86 -2.26
CA GLU A 147 53.65 -17.40 -1.11
C GLU A 147 52.27 -16.81 -0.72
N ALA A 148 51.29 -17.72 -0.62
CA ALA A 148 49.96 -17.43 -0.10
C ALA A 148 49.99 -17.16 1.41
N SER A 149 49.36 -16.06 1.82
CA SER A 149 48.75 -15.96 3.14
C SER A 149 47.24 -15.89 2.93
N THR A 150 46.54 -16.96 3.31
CA THR A 150 45.08 -16.97 3.40
C THR A 150 44.69 -16.08 4.58
N VAL A 151 44.38 -14.82 4.29
CA VAL A 151 43.47 -14.06 5.14
C VAL A 151 42.08 -14.58 4.80
N GLU A 152 41.46 -15.29 5.73
CA GLU A 152 40.01 -15.49 5.67
C GLU A 152 39.39 -14.10 5.88
N GLU A 153 38.83 -13.53 4.82
CA GLU A 153 37.91 -12.41 4.95
C GLU A 153 36.68 -12.93 5.70
N GLU A 154 36.60 -12.62 7.00
CA GLU A 154 35.35 -12.70 7.75
C GLU A 154 34.25 -12.03 6.92
N PRO A 155 33.09 -12.67 6.69
CA PRO A 155 32.04 -12.07 5.88
C PRO A 155 31.55 -10.79 6.55
N GLU A 156 31.79 -9.65 5.89
CA GLU A 156 31.23 -8.33 6.24
C GLU A 156 29.77 -8.49 6.70
N PRO A 157 29.37 -7.92 7.86
CA PRO A 157 28.04 -8.13 8.41
C PRO A 157 26.98 -7.61 7.45
N ARG A 158 26.35 -8.55 6.73
CA ARG A 158 25.50 -8.28 5.57
C ARG A 158 24.37 -7.33 5.97
N HIS A 159 24.31 -6.17 5.32
CA HIS A 159 23.40 -5.08 5.66
C HIS A 159 21.94 -5.53 5.71
N VAL A 160 21.42 -5.68 6.92
CA VAL A 160 19.97 -5.72 7.17
C VAL A 160 19.43 -4.30 6.92
N PHE A 161 18.28 -4.19 6.25
CA PHE A 161 17.72 -2.89 5.88
C PHE A 161 17.07 -2.22 7.10
N SER A 162 17.81 -1.31 7.73
CA SER A 162 17.38 -0.70 8.99
C SER A 162 16.42 0.48 8.82
N LEU A 163 15.47 0.60 9.75
CA LEU A 163 14.72 1.82 9.94
C LEU A 163 15.57 2.84 10.70
N ASP A 164 16.17 3.80 10.00
CA ASP A 164 16.94 4.90 10.62
C ASP A 164 16.03 5.83 11.45
N VAL A 165 15.91 5.53 12.74
CA VAL A 165 15.30 6.39 13.76
C VAL A 165 16.31 7.37 14.39
N THR A 166 17.52 7.46 13.82
CA THR A 166 18.69 8.19 14.33
C THR A 166 18.81 9.61 13.77
N GLY A 167 18.02 9.95 12.75
CA GLY A 167 17.84 11.30 12.19
C GLY A 167 17.28 12.39 13.15
N LEU A 168 17.42 12.20 14.46
CA LEU A 168 17.21 13.20 15.51
C LEU A 168 18.26 13.17 16.65
N VAL A 169 19.41 12.51 16.47
CA VAL A 169 20.47 12.43 17.51
C VAL A 169 21.55 13.52 17.34
N GLU A 170 21.87 13.94 16.11
CA GLU A 170 23.02 14.84 15.83
C GLU A 170 22.85 16.33 16.19
N ARG A 171 22.03 16.69 17.20
CA ARG A 171 22.01 18.07 17.74
C ARG A 171 21.94 18.21 19.25
N HIS A 172 22.28 17.17 20.00
CA HIS A 172 22.79 17.34 21.36
C HIS A 172 24.05 16.49 21.54
N GLN A 173 25.09 17.11 22.11
CA GLN A 173 26.37 16.46 22.40
C GLN A 173 26.20 15.38 23.49
N GLU A 174 27.21 14.51 23.58
CA GLU A 174 27.48 13.54 24.67
C GLU A 174 26.79 12.16 24.61
N HIS A 175 27.56 11.18 24.13
CA HIS A 175 27.69 9.82 24.68
C HIS A 175 26.45 8.91 24.86
N HIS A 176 25.74 8.54 23.79
CA HIS A 176 25.41 7.13 23.50
C HIS A 176 24.76 6.98 22.11
N VAL A 177 25.50 6.44 21.14
CA VAL A 177 24.89 5.89 19.92
C VAL A 177 24.53 4.44 20.24
N GLN A 178 23.27 4.20 20.61
CA GLN A 178 22.73 2.85 20.56
C GLN A 178 22.33 2.57 19.11
N SER A 179 23.15 1.77 18.41
CA SER A 179 22.75 1.10 17.18
C SER A 179 21.51 0.25 17.49
N PHE A 180 20.39 0.55 16.83
CA PHE A 180 19.20 -0.28 16.94
C PHE A 180 19.38 -1.52 16.07
N ASP A 181 19.87 -2.58 16.70
CA ASP A 181 19.94 -3.91 16.09
C ASP A 181 18.53 -4.45 15.84
N GLU A 182 18.31 -5.02 14.65
CA GLU A 182 16.96 -5.07 14.04
C GLU A 182 16.02 -6.16 14.58
N THR A 183 16.50 -6.99 15.51
CA THR A 183 15.82 -8.24 15.87
C THR A 183 14.80 -8.14 17.00
N SER A 184 14.60 -6.96 17.63
CA SER A 184 13.92 -6.85 18.94
C SER A 184 12.76 -5.84 19.06
N LEU A 185 12.08 -5.50 17.97
CA LEU A 185 10.80 -4.78 18.03
C LEU A 185 9.72 -5.54 17.25
N ALA A 186 8.93 -6.36 17.93
CA ALA A 186 7.68 -6.88 17.38
C ALA A 186 6.64 -5.74 17.22
N ILE A 187 5.56 -5.99 16.47
CA ILE A 187 4.42 -5.04 16.41
C ILE A 187 3.78 -4.86 17.79
N ALA A 188 3.92 -5.85 18.68
CA ALA A 188 3.52 -5.77 20.08
C ALA A 188 4.40 -4.77 20.87
N ASP A 189 5.73 -4.90 20.80
CA ASP A 189 6.67 -4.03 21.54
C ASP A 189 6.63 -2.57 21.05
N PHE A 190 6.29 -2.36 19.78
CA PHE A 190 6.05 -1.03 19.23
C PHE A 190 4.80 -0.35 19.83
N ALA A 191 3.83 -1.10 20.37
CA ALA A 191 2.60 -0.51 20.91
C ALA A 191 2.81 0.26 22.22
N ASP A 192 3.60 -0.29 23.15
CA ASP A 192 3.77 0.30 24.50
C ASP A 192 4.90 1.34 24.58
N VAL A 193 5.91 1.27 23.69
CA VAL A 193 7.08 2.17 23.72
C VAL A 193 6.99 3.32 22.71
N ALA A 194 6.24 3.18 21.61
CA ALA A 194 6.29 4.15 20.53
C ALA A 194 5.45 5.43 20.76
N ASP A 195 4.35 5.38 21.53
CA ASP A 195 3.39 6.50 21.63
C ASP A 195 4.06 7.80 22.13
N GLU A 196 4.84 7.76 23.22
CA GLU A 196 5.53 8.97 23.71
C GLU A 196 6.67 9.45 22.79
N ARG A 197 7.40 8.54 22.13
CA ARG A 197 8.53 8.92 21.25
C ARG A 197 8.01 9.48 19.93
N LEU A 198 7.11 8.78 19.25
CA LEU A 198 6.44 9.24 18.03
C LEU A 198 5.60 10.49 18.31
N GLY A 199 4.92 10.56 19.44
CA GLY A 199 4.19 11.77 19.87
C GLY A 199 5.10 12.99 20.03
N ARG A 200 6.31 12.83 20.61
CA ARG A 200 7.32 13.91 20.69
C ARG A 200 7.90 14.28 19.33
N GLU A 201 8.17 13.29 18.48
CA GLU A 201 8.71 13.52 17.15
C GLU A 201 7.69 14.19 16.22
N TYR A 202 6.43 13.74 16.25
CA TYR A 202 5.31 14.38 15.56
C TYR A 202 5.11 15.83 16.02
N LYS A 203 5.14 16.09 17.34
CA LYS A 203 5.13 17.46 17.87
C LYS A 203 6.32 18.30 17.37
N SER A 204 7.47 17.68 17.06
CA SER A 204 8.63 18.38 16.47
C SER A 204 8.39 18.85 15.02
N LEU A 205 7.48 18.20 14.27
CA LEU A 205 7.09 18.61 12.91
C LEU A 205 6.34 19.96 12.87
N ASN A 206 5.89 20.45 14.03
CA ASN A 206 5.24 21.76 14.17
C ASN A 206 6.23 22.88 14.52
N ARG A 207 7.52 22.57 14.74
CA ARG A 207 8.55 23.62 14.88
C ARG A 207 8.78 24.20 13.49
N SER A 208 8.53 25.50 13.33
CA SER A 208 8.80 26.20 12.07
C SER A 208 10.32 26.22 11.83
N PHE A 209 10.77 25.40 10.87
CA PHE A 209 12.12 25.44 10.32
C PHE A 209 12.20 26.29 9.04
N PHE A 210 11.04 26.70 8.52
CA PHE A 210 10.86 27.43 7.27
C PHE A 210 9.90 28.57 7.58
N GLY A 211 10.34 29.81 7.38
CA GLY A 211 9.55 31.00 7.70
C GLY A 211 8.18 31.00 7.00
N ASP A 212 7.25 31.81 7.52
CA ASP A 212 5.87 31.83 7.05
C ASP A 212 5.77 31.98 5.53
N GLN A 213 5.19 30.97 4.89
CA GLN A 213 4.95 30.94 3.46
C GLN A 213 3.62 31.65 3.15
N SER A 214 3.59 32.49 2.12
CA SER A 214 2.38 33.22 1.76
C SER A 214 1.28 32.29 1.24
N THR A 215 0.04 32.68 1.48
CA THR A 215 -1.18 31.99 1.03
C THR A 215 -2.20 33.01 0.51
N ASP A 216 -1.69 34.12 -0.04
CA ASP A 216 -2.44 35.34 -0.32
C ASP A 216 -3.45 35.11 -1.44
N GLU A 217 -3.06 34.31 -2.45
CA GLU A 217 -3.91 33.92 -3.57
C GLU A 217 -5.08 33.05 -3.10
N ALA A 218 -4.84 32.18 -2.11
CA ALA A 218 -5.87 31.35 -1.51
C ALA A 218 -6.83 32.14 -0.61
N ASN A 219 -6.36 33.27 -0.05
CA ASN A 219 -7.16 34.22 0.73
C ASN A 219 -7.78 35.35 -0.10
N HIS A 220 -7.53 35.40 -1.42
CA HIS A 220 -8.13 36.40 -2.30
C HIS A 220 -9.67 36.29 -2.28
N VAL A 221 -10.36 37.42 -2.37
CA VAL A 221 -11.83 37.51 -2.20
C VAL A 221 -12.62 36.66 -3.20
N GLU A 222 -12.04 36.41 -4.38
CA GLU A 222 -12.59 35.54 -5.43
C GLU A 222 -12.34 34.04 -5.17
N ASN A 223 -11.30 33.71 -4.40
CA ASN A 223 -10.81 32.34 -4.22
C ASN A 223 -11.21 31.73 -2.87
N ILE A 224 -11.52 32.54 -1.84
CA ILE A 224 -11.88 32.06 -0.50
C ILE A 224 -13.01 31.03 -0.47
N LYS A 225 -14.00 31.15 -1.39
CA LYS A 225 -15.15 30.22 -1.48
C LYS A 225 -14.80 28.89 -2.14
N LYS A 226 -13.70 28.82 -2.88
CA LYS A 226 -13.15 27.59 -3.48
C LYS A 226 -12.38 26.75 -2.47
N ASN A 227 -12.20 27.21 -1.22
CA ASN A 227 -11.52 26.46 -0.16
C ASN A 227 -12.50 25.65 0.69
N ARG A 228 -12.29 24.34 0.78
CA ARG A 228 -13.09 23.46 1.64
C ARG A 228 -12.88 23.77 3.12
N TYR A 229 -11.65 24.11 3.50
CA TYR A 229 -11.27 24.48 4.86
C TYR A 229 -10.42 25.74 4.85
N PHE A 230 -10.84 26.79 5.56
CA PHE A 230 -10.15 28.08 5.64
C PHE A 230 -8.71 27.99 6.19
N ASN A 231 -8.41 26.94 6.96
CA ASN A 231 -7.10 26.71 7.57
C ASN A 231 -6.26 25.65 6.83
N VAL A 232 -6.64 25.26 5.60
CA VAL A 232 -5.87 24.34 4.76
C VAL A 232 -5.77 24.94 3.35
N LEU A 233 -4.75 25.78 3.17
CA LEU A 233 -4.51 26.57 1.96
C LEU A 233 -3.21 26.09 1.29
N PRO A 234 -3.10 26.14 -0.05
CA PRO A 234 -1.83 25.95 -0.75
C PRO A 234 -0.92 27.16 -0.50
N TYR A 235 0.41 26.96 -0.49
CA TYR A 235 1.35 28.08 -0.51
C TYR A 235 1.44 28.66 -1.92
N ASP A 236 1.60 29.98 -2.05
CA ASP A 236 1.54 30.66 -3.36
C ASP A 236 2.68 30.23 -4.30
N PHE A 237 3.86 29.88 -3.76
CA PHE A 237 5.05 29.55 -4.55
C PHE A 237 4.94 28.22 -5.32
N ASN A 238 4.06 27.31 -4.90
CA ASN A 238 3.84 26.01 -5.55
C ASN A 238 2.37 25.60 -5.67
N ARG A 239 1.42 26.53 -5.51
CA ARG A 239 0.02 26.27 -5.87
C ARG A 239 -0.07 25.88 -7.34
N VAL A 240 -0.95 24.94 -7.66
CA VAL A 240 -1.27 24.66 -9.07
C VAL A 240 -2.03 25.86 -9.64
N LYS A 241 -1.72 26.22 -10.89
CA LYS A 241 -2.34 27.32 -11.62
C LYS A 241 -3.03 26.75 -12.84
N LEU A 242 -4.34 26.89 -12.92
CA LEU A 242 -5.12 26.51 -14.09
C LEU A 242 -4.80 27.46 -15.24
N ARG A 243 -4.75 26.94 -16.47
CA ARG A 243 -4.76 27.79 -17.66
C ARG A 243 -6.04 28.62 -17.68
N GLN A 244 -5.93 29.90 -18.02
CA GLN A 244 -7.09 30.77 -18.17
C GLN A 244 -8.04 30.18 -19.22
N ASP A 245 -9.33 30.13 -18.87
CA ASP A 245 -10.37 29.77 -19.82
C ASP A 245 -10.75 30.97 -20.69
N VAL A 246 -11.48 30.70 -21.77
CA VAL A 246 -11.98 31.70 -22.73
C VAL A 246 -12.93 32.72 -22.07
N HIS A 247 -13.42 32.45 -20.85
CA HIS A 247 -14.38 33.28 -20.13
C HIS A 247 -13.72 34.15 -19.04
N GLY A 248 -12.40 34.08 -18.86
CA GLY A 248 -11.65 34.91 -17.91
C GLY A 248 -11.73 34.45 -16.45
N GLY A 249 -11.95 33.15 -16.19
CA GLY A 249 -11.96 32.61 -14.83
C GLY A 249 -10.61 32.71 -14.09
N SER A 250 -10.69 32.71 -12.75
CA SER A 250 -9.52 32.68 -11.85
C SER A 250 -8.64 31.44 -12.11
N ASP A 251 -7.31 31.60 -12.05
CA ASP A 251 -6.33 30.51 -12.20
C ASP A 251 -6.26 29.58 -10.98
N TYR A 252 -7.08 29.84 -9.95
CA TYR A 252 -6.95 29.23 -8.63
C TYR A 252 -7.66 27.88 -8.49
N ILE A 253 -6.91 26.91 -7.96
CA ILE A 253 -7.43 25.70 -7.32
C ILE A 253 -6.65 25.43 -6.03
N ASN A 254 -7.31 24.90 -4.99
CA ASN A 254 -6.66 24.52 -3.73
C ASN A 254 -5.87 23.19 -3.89
N ALA A 255 -4.74 23.30 -4.59
CA ALA A 255 -3.81 22.21 -4.86
C ALA A 255 -2.36 22.70 -4.82
N SER A 256 -1.43 21.83 -4.45
CA SER A 256 0.00 22.13 -4.38
C SER A 256 0.81 21.10 -5.16
N GLY A 257 1.73 21.55 -6.00
CA GLY A 257 2.72 20.70 -6.67
C GLY A 257 3.77 20.21 -5.67
N ILE A 258 3.92 18.90 -5.55
CA ILE A 258 4.86 18.22 -4.66
C ILE A 258 5.99 17.59 -5.49
N LYS A 259 7.21 18.09 -5.30
CA LYS A 259 8.45 17.51 -5.81
C LYS A 259 9.01 16.48 -4.84
N VAL A 260 9.83 15.56 -5.31
CA VAL A 260 10.55 14.55 -4.50
C VAL A 260 12.07 14.70 -4.70
N PRO A 261 12.91 14.59 -3.66
CA PRO A 261 14.36 14.68 -3.83
C PRO A 261 14.88 13.57 -4.75
N GLY A 262 15.67 13.93 -5.75
CA GLY A 262 16.17 13.00 -6.79
C GLY A 262 15.23 12.79 -7.98
N HIS A 263 14.00 13.27 -7.92
CA HIS A 263 13.02 13.16 -9.02
C HIS A 263 12.94 14.46 -9.84
N HIS A 264 12.86 14.35 -11.16
CA HIS A 264 12.78 15.50 -12.06
C HIS A 264 11.34 16.00 -12.23
N GLY A 265 11.04 17.19 -11.71
CA GLY A 265 9.75 17.84 -11.89
C GLY A 265 8.81 17.70 -10.69
N ILE A 266 7.51 17.73 -10.95
CA ILE A 266 6.45 17.56 -9.94
C ILE A 266 5.97 16.10 -10.04
N ARG A 267 6.05 15.36 -8.93
CA ARG A 267 5.65 13.93 -8.88
C ARG A 267 4.21 13.75 -8.41
N TYR A 268 3.72 14.65 -7.54
CA TYR A 268 2.33 14.62 -7.08
C TYR A 268 1.70 16.00 -7.11
N ILE A 269 0.38 16.04 -7.28
CA ILE A 269 -0.44 17.21 -6.98
C ILE A 269 -1.29 16.86 -5.75
N ALA A 270 -0.98 17.46 -4.60
CA ALA A 270 -1.75 17.29 -3.37
C ALA A 270 -2.90 18.32 -3.33
N THR A 271 -4.15 17.86 -3.44
CA THR A 271 -5.34 18.72 -3.59
C THR A 271 -6.44 18.39 -2.59
N GLN A 272 -7.31 19.35 -2.28
CA GLN A 272 -8.55 19.09 -1.55
C GLN A 272 -9.52 18.20 -2.37
N GLY A 273 -10.44 17.52 -1.69
CA GLY A 273 -11.56 16.84 -2.35
C GLY A 273 -12.51 17.88 -2.96
N PRO A 274 -12.83 17.80 -4.27
CA PRO A 274 -13.65 18.78 -4.98
C PRO A 274 -14.94 19.13 -4.26
N ILE A 275 -15.32 20.41 -4.27
CA ILE A 275 -16.54 20.93 -3.64
C ILE A 275 -17.71 20.75 -4.62
N GLY A 276 -18.81 20.18 -4.14
CA GLY A 276 -20.03 19.97 -4.93
C GLY A 276 -20.91 21.22 -4.96
N ALA A 277 -21.82 21.29 -5.95
CA ALA A 277 -22.79 22.39 -6.05
C ALA A 277 -23.84 22.37 -4.92
N ASP A 278 -23.97 21.24 -4.22
CA ASP A 278 -24.81 21.00 -3.04
C ASP A 278 -24.20 21.54 -1.73
N GLU A 279 -22.91 21.90 -1.71
CA GLU A 279 -22.24 22.43 -0.53
C GLU A 279 -22.51 23.94 -0.33
N CYS A 280 -23.65 24.24 0.30
CA CYS A 280 -24.05 25.58 0.69
C CYS A 280 -22.90 26.43 1.29
N ALA A 281 -22.86 27.71 0.90
CA ALA A 281 -21.86 28.72 1.27
C ALA A 281 -20.44 28.53 0.71
N ARG A 282 -20.20 27.53 -0.15
CA ARG A 282 -18.96 27.39 -0.95
C ARG A 282 -19.23 27.57 -2.44
N GLU A 283 -18.17 27.67 -3.21
CA GLU A 283 -18.21 27.61 -4.68
C GLU A 283 -17.83 26.19 -5.14
N GLY A 284 -18.56 25.65 -6.12
CA GLY A 284 -18.33 24.30 -6.63
C GLY A 284 -17.05 24.22 -7.46
N THR A 285 -16.15 23.29 -7.12
CA THR A 285 -14.80 23.19 -7.75
C THR A 285 -14.61 21.93 -8.58
N VAL A 286 -15.70 21.24 -8.97
CA VAL A 286 -15.63 20.03 -9.82
C VAL A 286 -15.06 20.37 -11.21
N ALA A 287 -15.41 21.53 -11.76
CA ALA A 287 -14.88 22.04 -13.02
C ALA A 287 -13.38 22.33 -12.96
N ASP A 288 -12.97 23.10 -11.95
CA ASP A 288 -11.56 23.42 -11.68
C ASP A 288 -10.72 22.14 -11.50
N PHE A 289 -11.26 21.14 -10.80
CA PHE A 289 -10.58 19.86 -10.60
C PHE A 289 -10.39 19.08 -11.89
N TRP A 290 -11.41 18.95 -12.74
CA TRP A 290 -11.23 18.26 -14.04
C TRP A 290 -10.30 19.01 -14.99
N ARG A 291 -10.31 20.35 -14.98
CA ARG A 291 -9.31 21.16 -15.71
C ARG A 291 -7.90 20.85 -15.23
N MET A 292 -7.68 20.84 -13.91
CA MET A 292 -6.40 20.48 -13.32
C MET A 292 -5.93 19.07 -13.71
N VAL A 293 -6.85 18.08 -13.70
CA VAL A 293 -6.55 16.72 -14.14
C VAL A 293 -6.20 16.71 -15.63
N TRP A 294 -7.02 17.31 -16.49
CA TRP A 294 -6.77 17.38 -17.93
C TRP A 294 -5.45 18.09 -18.28
N GLU A 295 -5.10 19.17 -17.57
CA GLU A 295 -3.88 19.93 -17.83
C GLU A 295 -2.59 19.22 -17.35
N HIS A 296 -2.69 18.30 -16.39
CA HIS A 296 -1.51 17.81 -15.66
C HIS A 296 -1.42 16.31 -15.37
N SER A 297 -2.48 15.49 -15.46
CA SER A 297 -2.43 14.12 -14.92
C SER A 297 -3.32 13.12 -15.65
N GLN A 298 -2.93 11.85 -15.58
CA GLN A 298 -3.73 10.69 -16.00
C GLN A 298 -4.04 9.73 -14.84
N CYS A 299 -3.63 10.06 -13.61
CA CYS A 299 -3.81 9.21 -12.44
C CYS A 299 -4.29 10.01 -11.23
N ILE A 300 -5.40 9.57 -10.63
CA ILE A 300 -6.00 10.14 -9.43
C ILE A 300 -5.96 9.11 -8.30
N VAL A 301 -5.49 9.50 -7.13
CA VAL A 301 -5.52 8.71 -5.89
C VAL A 301 -6.46 9.40 -4.90
N MET A 302 -7.61 8.78 -4.68
CA MET A 302 -8.69 9.21 -3.79
C MET A 302 -8.61 8.43 -2.47
N LEU A 303 -8.43 9.15 -1.37
CA LEU A 303 -8.22 8.58 -0.03
C LEU A 303 -9.33 9.04 0.92
N THR A 304 -10.58 9.05 0.43
CA THR A 304 -11.77 9.43 1.20
C THR A 304 -13.03 8.89 0.54
N ASP A 305 -13.96 8.39 1.35
CA ASP A 305 -15.35 8.28 0.93
C ASP A 305 -15.93 9.70 0.77
N CYS A 306 -16.93 9.88 -0.10
CA CYS A 306 -17.56 11.19 -0.31
C CYS A 306 -18.33 11.70 0.91
N PHE A 307 -18.83 10.78 1.76
CA PHE A 307 -19.59 11.09 2.95
C PHE A 307 -19.13 10.22 4.12
N GLU A 308 -18.70 10.85 5.21
CA GLU A 308 -18.22 10.15 6.42
C GLU A 308 -18.84 10.78 7.68
N ARG A 309 -19.35 9.94 8.57
CA ARG A 309 -19.86 10.34 9.90
C ARG A 309 -20.82 11.54 9.86
N GLY A 310 -21.75 11.53 8.91
CA GLY A 310 -22.76 12.58 8.75
C GLY A 310 -22.27 13.85 8.03
N LYS A 311 -21.10 13.83 7.40
CA LYS A 311 -20.49 15.02 6.76
C LYS A 311 -19.98 14.71 5.35
N ILE A 312 -20.27 15.61 4.42
CA ILE A 312 -19.65 15.62 3.08
C ILE A 312 -18.15 15.88 3.24
N LYS A 313 -17.35 15.05 2.57
CA LYS A 313 -15.88 15.08 2.55
C LYS A 313 -15.33 15.45 1.20
N CYS A 314 -16.01 15.02 0.14
CA CYS A 314 -15.68 15.20 -1.26
C CYS A 314 -16.98 15.09 -2.06
N ALA A 315 -17.13 15.86 -3.13
CA ALA A 315 -18.19 15.62 -4.10
C ALA A 315 -17.98 14.29 -4.85
N ILE A 316 -19.07 13.70 -5.34
CA ILE A 316 -19.00 12.75 -6.45
C ILE A 316 -18.73 13.59 -7.70
N TYR A 317 -17.48 13.62 -8.14
CA TYR A 317 -17.04 14.43 -9.28
C TYR A 317 -17.04 13.64 -10.59
N TRP A 318 -17.65 12.46 -10.65
CA TRP A 318 -17.65 11.54 -11.80
C TRP A 318 -19.06 10.95 -12.01
N PRO A 319 -19.39 10.36 -13.18
CA PRO A 319 -20.68 9.69 -13.40
C PRO A 319 -20.86 8.52 -12.44
N GLU A 320 -22.07 8.24 -11.94
CA GLU A 320 -22.23 7.23 -10.88
C GLU A 320 -22.11 5.79 -11.39
N ASN A 321 -22.58 5.51 -12.61
CA ASN A 321 -22.60 4.16 -13.19
C ASN A 321 -21.73 4.02 -14.46
N PRO A 322 -21.08 2.87 -14.70
CA PRO A 322 -20.35 2.63 -15.95
C PRO A 322 -21.25 2.74 -17.19
N GLY A 323 -20.77 3.46 -18.21
CA GLY A 323 -21.50 3.84 -19.40
C GLY A 323 -22.21 5.20 -19.32
N GLU A 324 -22.33 5.80 -18.13
CA GLU A 324 -22.78 7.18 -17.97
C GLU A 324 -21.66 8.18 -18.24
N GLU A 325 -22.04 9.42 -18.55
CA GLU A 325 -21.12 10.53 -18.72
C GLU A 325 -21.64 11.83 -18.09
N ILE A 326 -20.72 12.72 -17.76
CA ILE A 326 -21.02 14.09 -17.33
C ILE A 326 -20.21 15.07 -18.19
N THR A 327 -20.81 16.23 -18.50
CA THR A 327 -20.10 17.32 -19.18
C THR A 327 -19.72 18.39 -18.17
N VAL A 328 -18.43 18.73 -18.11
CA VAL A 328 -17.88 19.70 -17.16
C VAL A 328 -16.83 20.56 -17.85
N ALA A 329 -17.00 21.89 -17.86
CA ALA A 329 -16.03 22.85 -18.43
C ALA A 329 -15.54 22.51 -19.86
N GLY A 330 -16.45 22.06 -20.74
CA GLY A 330 -16.15 21.67 -22.12
C GLY A 330 -15.62 20.24 -22.29
N MET A 331 -15.30 19.54 -21.20
CA MET A 331 -14.89 18.14 -21.20
C MET A 331 -16.10 17.22 -21.04
N THR A 332 -16.14 16.11 -21.78
CA THR A 332 -17.03 14.98 -21.49
C THR A 332 -16.24 13.92 -20.73
N ILE A 333 -16.67 13.58 -19.52
CA ILE A 333 -16.10 12.52 -18.69
C ILE A 333 -17.01 11.31 -18.77
N ASN A 334 -16.62 10.30 -19.55
CA ASN A 334 -17.34 9.02 -19.67
C ASN A 334 -16.77 8.00 -18.67
N PHE A 335 -17.63 7.32 -17.91
CA PHE A 335 -17.22 6.28 -16.95
C PHE A 335 -17.13 4.93 -17.67
N TYR A 336 -15.94 4.59 -18.19
CA TYR A 336 -15.75 3.46 -19.07
C TYR A 336 -15.78 2.10 -18.35
N CYS A 337 -14.99 1.97 -17.29
CA CYS A 337 -14.79 0.70 -16.58
C CYS A 337 -14.67 0.91 -15.07
N PHE A 338 -15.32 0.03 -14.30
CA PHE A 338 -15.19 -0.04 -12.85
C PHE A 338 -14.67 -1.41 -12.45
N THR A 339 -13.67 -1.43 -11.56
CA THR A 339 -13.21 -2.65 -10.90
C THR A 339 -13.13 -2.46 -9.39
N GLU A 340 -13.66 -3.40 -8.61
CA GLU A 340 -13.55 -3.38 -7.14
C GLU A 340 -12.87 -4.65 -6.61
N ASP A 341 -12.08 -4.47 -5.54
CA ASP A 341 -11.66 -5.53 -4.63
C ASP A 341 -11.94 -5.11 -3.16
N GLU A 342 -11.43 -5.86 -2.19
CA GLU A 342 -11.68 -5.58 -0.77
C GLU A 342 -10.97 -4.33 -0.25
N ILE A 343 -9.87 -3.92 -0.90
CA ILE A 343 -9.00 -2.81 -0.50
C ILE A 343 -9.40 -1.54 -1.24
N CYS A 344 -9.70 -1.64 -2.54
CA CYS A 344 -9.86 -0.48 -3.39
C CYS A 344 -10.98 -0.59 -4.43
N TYR A 345 -11.43 0.59 -4.84
CA TYR A 345 -12.13 0.84 -6.07
C TYR A 345 -11.13 1.37 -7.10
N ARG A 346 -11.23 0.93 -8.35
CA ARG A 346 -10.52 1.52 -9.47
C ARG A 346 -11.53 1.86 -10.57
N ARG A 347 -11.50 3.10 -11.04
CA ARG A 347 -12.35 3.63 -12.12
C ARG A 347 -11.49 4.06 -13.28
N GLU A 348 -11.90 3.71 -14.48
CA GLU A 348 -11.33 4.21 -15.72
C GLU A 348 -12.33 5.18 -16.35
N PHE A 349 -11.86 6.39 -16.62
CA PHE A 349 -12.63 7.41 -17.30
C PHE A 349 -12.00 7.70 -18.67
N HIS A 350 -12.83 7.82 -19.70
CA HIS A 350 -12.42 8.37 -20.98
C HIS A 350 -12.88 9.83 -21.00
N VAL A 351 -11.92 10.74 -20.88
CA VAL A 351 -12.16 12.18 -20.85
C VAL A 351 -11.86 12.76 -22.22
N THR A 352 -12.83 13.44 -22.82
CA THR A 352 -12.70 14.06 -24.14
C THR A 352 -12.79 15.57 -24.04
N CYS A 353 -11.83 16.30 -24.60
CA CYS A 353 -11.79 17.75 -24.71
C CYS A 353 -11.23 18.16 -26.08
N ASP A 354 -11.86 19.11 -26.76
CA ASP A 354 -11.38 19.68 -28.03
C ASP A 354 -10.98 18.65 -29.13
N GLY A 355 -11.63 17.48 -29.12
CA GLY A 355 -11.38 16.37 -30.06
C GLY A 355 -10.26 15.40 -29.64
N GLU A 356 -9.55 15.66 -28.54
CA GLU A 356 -8.62 14.73 -27.92
C GLU A 356 -9.34 13.91 -26.83
N THR A 357 -9.08 12.60 -26.76
CA THR A 357 -9.56 11.73 -25.68
C THR A 357 -8.39 11.12 -24.92
N ARG A 358 -8.45 11.15 -23.58
CA ARG A 358 -7.44 10.56 -22.68
C ARG A 358 -8.09 9.60 -21.70
N THR A 359 -7.41 8.50 -21.42
CA THR A 359 -7.75 7.59 -20.32
C THR A 359 -7.22 8.16 -19.01
N ILE A 360 -8.10 8.34 -18.03
CA ILE A 360 -7.77 8.76 -16.66
C ILE A 360 -8.12 7.63 -15.70
N LEU A 361 -7.16 7.17 -14.92
CA LEU A 361 -7.36 6.14 -13.89
C LEU A 361 -7.54 6.77 -12.51
N GLN A 362 -8.63 6.45 -11.82
CA GLN A 362 -8.82 6.79 -10.41
C GLN A 362 -8.71 5.54 -9.55
N TRP A 363 -7.74 5.54 -8.64
CA TRP A 363 -7.59 4.59 -7.54
C TRP A 363 -8.22 5.18 -6.28
N HIS A 364 -9.13 4.45 -5.63
CA HIS A 364 -9.82 4.90 -4.42
C HIS A 364 -9.71 3.83 -3.32
N LEU A 365 -8.92 4.13 -2.28
CA LEU A 365 -8.71 3.27 -1.10
C LEU A 365 -9.93 3.29 -0.16
N ARG A 366 -10.50 2.12 0.11
CA ARG A 366 -11.74 1.94 0.89
C ARG A 366 -11.50 2.03 2.40
N GLY A 367 -12.54 2.37 3.16
CA GLY A 367 -12.63 2.11 4.60
C GLY A 367 -11.76 2.97 5.53
N TRP A 368 -10.87 3.80 4.99
CA TRP A 368 -10.03 4.69 5.80
C TRP A 368 -10.73 6.01 6.11
N ASN A 369 -11.42 6.09 7.25
CA ASN A 369 -12.10 7.32 7.69
C ASN A 369 -11.13 8.38 8.27
N ASP A 370 -11.55 9.65 8.28
CA ASP A 370 -10.71 10.81 8.62
C ASP A 370 -10.08 10.84 10.04
N THR A 371 -10.55 10.01 10.98
CA THR A 371 -10.03 10.02 12.37
C THR A 371 -9.12 8.85 12.72
N GLU A 372 -9.11 7.80 11.88
CA GLU A 372 -8.39 6.57 12.17
C GLU A 372 -7.10 6.45 11.34
N ALA A 373 -6.20 5.58 11.80
CA ALA A 373 -5.11 5.10 10.98
C ALA A 373 -5.66 4.12 9.92
N PRO A 374 -5.07 4.06 8.72
CA PRO A 374 -5.35 3.00 7.76
C PRO A 374 -4.84 1.66 8.32
N ASN A 375 -5.41 0.55 7.86
CA ASN A 375 -4.78 -0.74 8.05
C ASN A 375 -3.42 -0.75 7.32
N PRO A 376 -2.30 -1.07 8.00
CA PRO A 376 -0.98 -1.00 7.39
C PRO A 376 -0.78 -1.91 6.16
N GLU A 377 -1.42 -3.09 6.16
CA GLU A 377 -1.35 -4.07 5.06
C GLU A 377 -2.17 -3.60 3.86
N ASP A 378 -3.41 -3.14 4.08
CA ASP A 378 -4.28 -2.62 3.02
C ASP A 378 -3.65 -1.37 2.36
N LEU A 379 -3.02 -0.48 3.15
CA LEU A 379 -2.28 0.66 2.61
C LEU A 379 -1.05 0.24 1.80
N LEU A 380 -0.26 -0.73 2.30
CA LEU A 380 0.93 -1.21 1.59
C LEU A 380 0.55 -1.83 0.23
N GLN A 381 -0.46 -2.70 0.23
CA GLN A 381 -0.96 -3.35 -0.98
C GLN A 381 -1.58 -2.35 -1.96
N PHE A 382 -2.27 -1.31 -1.46
CA PHE A 382 -2.80 -0.24 -2.29
C PHE A 382 -1.69 0.60 -2.94
N VAL A 383 -0.68 1.04 -2.17
CA VAL A 383 0.46 1.82 -2.71
C VAL A 383 1.19 1.02 -3.78
N ARG A 384 1.46 -0.28 -3.53
CA ARG A 384 2.06 -1.16 -4.55
C ARG A 384 1.22 -1.29 -5.80
N ALA A 385 -0.10 -1.52 -5.69
CA ALA A 385 -0.98 -1.61 -6.85
C ALA A 385 -0.99 -0.32 -7.70
N VAL A 386 -0.90 0.87 -7.06
CA VAL A 386 -0.74 2.15 -7.78
C VAL A 386 0.63 2.20 -8.48
N ARG A 387 1.73 1.87 -7.81
CA ARG A 387 3.10 1.83 -8.38
C ARG A 387 3.21 0.86 -9.56
N GLU A 388 2.61 -0.33 -9.44
CA GLU A 388 2.56 -1.38 -10.47
C GLU A 388 1.86 -0.90 -11.75
N SER A 389 0.89 0.01 -11.65
CA SER A 389 0.25 0.63 -12.83
C SER A 389 1.12 1.64 -13.57
N ARG A 390 2.32 1.98 -13.04
CA ARG A 390 3.31 2.90 -13.63
C ARG A 390 2.67 4.21 -14.14
N PRO A 391 1.96 4.95 -13.27
CA PRO A 391 1.26 6.17 -13.67
C PRO A 391 2.24 7.24 -14.15
N CYS A 392 1.81 8.04 -15.13
CA CYS A 392 2.53 9.24 -15.54
C CYS A 392 2.51 10.29 -14.42
N ASP A 393 3.65 10.92 -14.15
CA ASP A 393 3.75 12.04 -13.22
C ASP A 393 3.24 13.36 -13.84
N PRO A 394 2.64 14.26 -13.05
CA PRO A 394 2.28 14.09 -11.64
C PRO A 394 1.01 13.25 -11.41
N ILE A 395 1.01 12.48 -10.31
CA ILE A 395 -0.19 11.81 -9.77
C ILE A 395 -1.02 12.82 -8.95
N VAL A 396 -2.30 12.98 -9.22
CA VAL A 396 -3.21 13.78 -8.38
C VAL A 396 -3.59 12.97 -7.13
N VAL A 397 -3.27 13.45 -5.93
CA VAL A 397 -3.58 12.77 -4.67
C VAL A 397 -4.49 13.66 -3.81
N HIS A 398 -5.66 13.14 -3.42
CA HIS A 398 -6.62 13.87 -2.59
C HIS A 398 -7.26 13.02 -1.50
N CYS A 399 -7.79 13.71 -0.51
CA CYS A 399 -8.72 13.17 0.50
C CYS A 399 -9.82 14.22 0.66
N SER A 400 -10.25 14.55 1.88
CA SER A 400 -11.10 15.74 2.09
C SER A 400 -10.31 17.04 2.02
N ALA A 401 -9.27 17.21 2.86
CA ALA A 401 -8.49 18.45 2.95
C ALA A 401 -7.21 18.46 2.07
N GLY A 402 -6.82 17.31 1.52
CA GLY A 402 -5.59 17.20 0.74
C GLY A 402 -4.29 17.28 1.54
N VAL A 403 -4.31 16.90 2.83
CA VAL A 403 -3.12 16.99 3.71
C VAL A 403 -2.92 15.78 4.64
N GLY A 404 -3.99 15.26 5.25
CA GLY A 404 -3.89 14.16 6.21
C GLY A 404 -3.57 12.82 5.54
N ARG A 405 -4.61 12.16 5.05
CA ARG A 405 -4.52 10.85 4.35
C ARG A 405 -3.63 10.94 3.10
N SER A 406 -3.75 12.03 2.33
CA SER A 406 -2.87 12.35 1.19
C SER A 406 -1.38 12.44 1.56
N GLY A 407 -1.05 13.06 2.71
CA GLY A 407 0.33 13.16 3.16
C GLY A 407 0.91 11.81 3.59
N VAL A 408 0.09 10.92 4.17
CA VAL A 408 0.49 9.56 4.51
C VAL A 408 0.73 8.71 3.26
N PHE A 409 -0.17 8.74 2.27
CA PHE A 409 0.03 8.02 1.00
C PHE A 409 1.32 8.48 0.30
N ILE A 410 1.51 9.79 0.14
CA ILE A 410 2.70 10.35 -0.52
C ILE A 410 3.98 9.99 0.27
N ALA A 411 3.97 10.08 1.60
CA ALA A 411 5.11 9.69 2.42
C ALA A 411 5.44 8.19 2.29
N VAL A 412 4.43 7.32 2.31
CA VAL A 412 4.62 5.88 2.12
C VAL A 412 5.14 5.56 0.72
N ASP A 413 4.59 6.14 -0.36
CA ASP A 413 5.08 5.87 -1.72
C ASP A 413 6.54 6.30 -1.93
N ILE A 414 6.91 7.51 -1.49
CA ILE A 414 8.30 8.03 -1.56
C ILE A 414 9.27 7.13 -0.77
N LEU A 415 8.86 6.65 0.41
CA LEU A 415 9.74 5.88 1.27
C LEU A 415 9.73 4.39 0.93
N LEU A 416 8.64 3.86 0.37
CA LEU A 416 8.58 2.48 -0.11
C LEU A 416 9.54 2.26 -1.27
N GLU A 417 9.68 3.24 -2.17
CA GLU A 417 10.71 3.23 -3.23
C GLU A 417 12.12 3.00 -2.67
N ARG A 418 12.43 3.66 -1.55
CA ARG A 418 13.70 3.52 -0.82
C ARG A 418 13.79 2.22 -0.02
N VAL A 419 12.67 1.69 0.47
CA VAL A 419 12.61 0.37 1.11
C VAL A 419 12.78 -0.75 0.08
N GLU A 420 12.39 -0.54 -1.18
CA GLU A 420 12.47 -1.54 -2.26
C GLU A 420 13.78 -1.44 -3.07
N ASP A 421 14.53 -0.35 -2.93
CA ASP A 421 15.86 -0.15 -3.53
C ASP A 421 16.96 -0.92 -2.76
N PRO A 422 17.67 -1.89 -3.38
CA PRO A 422 18.76 -2.63 -2.75
C PRO A 422 19.86 -1.74 -2.17
N GLU A 423 20.22 -0.65 -2.86
CA GLU A 423 21.37 0.21 -2.54
C GLU A 423 21.07 1.23 -1.43
N THR A 424 19.80 1.43 -1.08
CA THR A 424 19.44 2.28 0.05
C THR A 424 19.69 1.53 1.37
N PRO A 425 20.45 2.10 2.33
CA PRO A 425 20.71 1.44 3.61
C PRO A 425 19.64 1.71 4.68
N CYS A 426 18.86 2.79 4.53
CA CYS A 426 17.85 3.21 5.51
C CYS A 426 16.85 4.27 4.98
N ILE A 427 15.79 4.53 5.75
CA ILE A 427 14.79 5.59 5.47
C ILE A 427 14.53 6.52 6.66
N ASN A 428 14.30 7.80 6.37
CA ASN A 428 13.99 8.84 7.36
C ASN A 428 12.55 9.38 7.19
N ILE A 429 11.60 8.82 7.94
CA ILE A 429 10.17 9.21 7.90
C ILE A 429 9.97 10.67 8.34
N CYS A 430 10.63 11.08 9.42
CA CYS A 430 10.49 12.43 9.96
C CYS A 430 10.96 13.50 8.96
N GLY A 431 12.11 13.28 8.31
CA GLY A 431 12.66 14.12 7.26
C GLY A 431 11.73 14.20 6.05
N CYS A 432 11.16 13.07 5.61
CA CYS A 432 10.16 13.04 4.54
C CYS A 432 8.93 13.90 4.87
N VAL A 433 8.31 13.71 6.04
CA VAL A 433 7.11 14.47 6.42
C VAL A 433 7.41 15.96 6.66
N ARG A 434 8.58 16.31 7.22
CA ARG A 434 9.04 17.72 7.28
C ARG A 434 9.15 18.32 5.87
N TYR A 435 9.76 17.60 4.94
CA TYR A 435 9.92 18.04 3.55
C TYR A 435 8.57 18.20 2.82
N LEU A 436 7.60 17.31 3.04
CA LEU A 436 6.22 17.49 2.54
C LEU A 436 5.56 18.75 3.12
N ARG A 437 5.79 19.05 4.41
CA ARG A 437 5.25 20.25 5.07
C ARG A 437 5.83 21.57 4.58
N THR A 438 7.03 21.56 3.98
CA THR A 438 7.57 22.75 3.28
C THR A 438 6.79 23.08 2.01
N GLN A 439 6.17 22.08 1.38
CA GLN A 439 5.46 22.21 0.11
C GLN A 439 3.94 22.33 0.27
N ARG A 440 3.36 21.81 1.36
CA ARG A 440 1.95 22.02 1.70
C ARG A 440 1.75 21.95 3.21
N ALA A 441 1.06 22.93 3.79
CA ALA A 441 0.86 23.00 5.23
C ALA A 441 0.20 21.73 5.81
N ALA A 442 0.58 21.36 7.04
CA ALA A 442 -0.05 20.28 7.82
C ALA A 442 -0.14 18.88 7.14
N MET A 443 0.71 18.58 6.14
CA MET A 443 0.87 17.23 5.60
C MET A 443 1.13 16.23 6.75
N VAL A 444 0.36 15.13 6.76
CA VAL A 444 0.20 14.20 7.90
C VAL A 444 -0.36 14.93 9.14
N ARG A 445 -1.69 14.84 9.33
CA ARG A 445 -2.46 15.79 10.16
C ARG A 445 -2.55 15.43 11.64
N ASN A 446 -2.30 14.19 12.03
CA ASN A 446 -2.31 13.76 13.44
C ASN A 446 -1.27 12.66 13.72
N ALA A 447 -1.09 12.33 14.99
CA ALA A 447 -0.11 11.33 15.44
C ALA A 447 -0.42 9.92 14.91
N TYR A 448 -1.68 9.48 14.92
CA TYR A 448 -2.09 8.16 14.39
C TYR A 448 -1.78 7.99 12.89
N GLN A 449 -1.95 9.06 12.10
CA GLN A 449 -1.56 9.10 10.68
C GLN A 449 -0.04 9.04 10.52
N TYR A 450 0.72 9.64 11.44
CA TYR A 450 2.19 9.57 11.43
C TYR A 450 2.70 8.18 11.80
N GLU A 451 2.16 7.59 12.87
CA GLU A 451 2.42 6.23 13.30
C GLU A 451 2.07 5.19 12.22
N ALA A 452 1.01 5.41 11.45
CA ALA A 452 0.64 4.54 10.34
C ALA A 452 1.77 4.41 9.29
N ILE A 453 2.50 5.50 9.00
CA ILE A 453 3.65 5.48 8.08
C ILE A 453 4.72 4.51 8.61
N TYR A 454 5.02 4.57 9.91
CA TYR A 454 5.96 3.64 10.57
C TYR A 454 5.47 2.19 10.46
N ARG A 455 4.19 1.93 10.82
CA ARG A 455 3.62 0.57 10.79
C ARG A 455 3.61 -0.03 9.38
N THR A 456 3.28 0.76 8.36
CA THR A 456 3.27 0.32 6.94
C THR A 456 4.67 0.08 6.39
N LEU A 457 5.64 0.94 6.69
CA LEU A 457 7.01 0.76 6.19
C LEU A 457 7.75 -0.36 6.93
N LEU A 458 7.54 -0.53 8.24
CA LEU A 458 8.08 -1.67 9.00
C LEU A 458 7.55 -3.02 8.47
N LEU A 459 6.29 -3.06 8.03
CA LEU A 459 5.72 -4.22 7.33
C LEU A 459 6.44 -4.48 6.00
N ALA A 460 6.67 -3.44 5.19
CA ALA A 460 7.37 -3.56 3.91
C ALA A 460 8.83 -4.03 4.08
N ILE A 461 9.55 -3.46 5.04
CA ILE A 461 10.94 -3.84 5.39
C ILE A 461 11.00 -5.33 5.76
N ARG A 462 10.11 -5.81 6.63
CA ARG A 462 10.07 -7.23 7.01
C ARG A 462 9.71 -8.16 5.85
N GLN A 463 8.90 -7.70 4.89
CA GLN A 463 8.62 -8.46 3.68
C GLN A 463 9.86 -8.53 2.76
N ARG A 464 10.61 -7.43 2.58
CA ARG A 464 11.92 -7.41 1.89
C ARG A 464 12.92 -8.34 2.57
N ASN A 465 13.18 -8.14 3.87
CA ASN A 465 14.24 -8.86 4.58
C ASN A 465 13.98 -10.38 4.58
N ARG A 466 12.71 -10.83 4.63
CA ARG A 466 12.37 -12.25 4.46
C ARG A 466 12.66 -12.74 3.04
N TYR A 467 12.23 -12.01 2.01
CA TYR A 467 12.47 -12.38 0.62
C TYR A 467 13.97 -12.46 0.29
N THR A 468 14.78 -11.55 0.81
CA THR A 468 16.24 -11.60 0.68
C THR A 468 16.83 -12.81 1.40
N ALA A 469 16.35 -13.16 2.60
CA ALA A 469 16.80 -14.37 3.30
C ALA A 469 16.45 -15.65 2.54
N GLU A 470 15.22 -15.75 2.01
CA GLU A 470 14.75 -16.88 1.18
C GLU A 470 15.63 -17.06 -0.07
N ILE A 471 15.98 -15.98 -0.78
CA ILE A 471 16.91 -16.03 -1.93
C ILE A 471 18.31 -16.52 -1.49
N CYS A 472 18.85 -16.00 -0.39
CA CYS A 472 20.19 -16.42 0.07
C CYS A 472 20.23 -17.90 0.49
N GLU A 473 19.15 -18.44 1.07
CA GLU A 473 19.02 -19.88 1.36
C GLU A 473 19.00 -20.69 0.06
N GLU A 474 18.25 -20.26 -0.97
CA GLU A 474 18.25 -20.91 -2.29
C GLU A 474 19.65 -20.86 -2.96
N GLU A 475 20.28 -19.70 -3.04
CA GLU A 475 21.61 -19.52 -3.67
C GLU A 475 22.71 -20.32 -2.96
N THR A 476 22.71 -20.39 -1.62
CA THR A 476 23.67 -21.25 -0.90
C THR A 476 23.43 -22.74 -1.17
N SER A 477 22.17 -23.15 -1.33
CA SER A 477 21.83 -24.54 -1.65
C SER A 477 22.18 -24.96 -3.09
N GLU A 478 22.25 -24.03 -4.04
CA GLU A 478 22.70 -24.30 -5.42
C GLU A 478 24.23 -24.33 -5.58
N VAL A 479 24.99 -23.72 -4.66
CA VAL A 479 26.47 -23.70 -4.69
C VAL A 479 27.09 -24.93 -4.03
N ASP A 480 26.35 -25.62 -3.14
CA ASP A 480 26.79 -26.82 -2.42
C ASP A 480 26.45 -28.16 -3.17
N ILE A 481 26.19 -28.12 -4.49
CA ILE A 481 25.89 -29.29 -5.37
C ILE A 481 26.90 -29.42 -6.51
#